data_AF-A0A654TCG9-F1
#
_entry.id   AF-A0A654TCG9-F1
#
_cell.length_a   1.000
_cell.length_b   1.000
_cell.length_c   1.000
_cell.angle_alpha   90.00
_cell.angle_beta   90.00
_cell.angle_gamma   90.00
#
_symmetry.space_group_name_H-M   'P 1'
#
loop_
_entity.id
_entity.type
_entity.pdbx_description
1 polymer ?
#
loop_
_entity_poly.entity_id
_entity_poly.type
_entity_poly.pdbx_seq_one_letter_code
_entity_poly.pdbx_strand_id
1 'polypeptide(L)'
;MDTDNDRPTLARVYRSLRDICPDSWNLPGGRMPTGLGYDFLRPVEDSGINDLKHYYFMADLADGQPLGRANLYSVCFDLATTDRKLTPAWRTTIKRWFPGFMTFRFLECGLLTMVSNPLALRSTPTWSGYCLCWPARWTSWRMTTGRIS
;
A
#
# COMPACT_ATOMS: atom_id res chain seq x y z
N MET A 1 20.21 26.72 -1.67
CA MET A 1 18.95 27.16 -1.03
C MET A 1 17.88 26.27 -1.62
N ASP A 2 17.46 25.26 -0.86
CA ASP A 2 16.66 24.12 -1.33
C ASP A 2 15.21 24.33 -0.85
N THR A 3 14.45 25.13 -1.58
CA THR A 3 13.10 25.58 -1.18
C THR A 3 11.97 24.63 -1.58
N ASP A 4 12.28 23.46 -2.14
CA ASP A 4 11.27 22.50 -2.59
C ASP A 4 10.84 21.49 -1.49
N ASN A 5 11.62 21.37 -0.42
CA ASN A 5 11.40 20.40 0.66
C ASN A 5 10.26 20.76 1.64
N ASP A 6 9.73 21.99 1.59
CA ASP A 6 8.73 22.51 2.53
C ASP A 6 7.32 22.66 1.93
N ARG A 7 7.10 22.16 0.70
CA ARG A 7 5.76 22.20 0.11
C ARG A 7 4.84 21.27 0.90
N PRO A 8 3.69 21.76 1.41
CA PRO A 8 2.75 20.89 2.09
C PRO A 8 2.31 19.79 1.13
N THR A 9 2.28 18.56 1.63
CA THR A 9 1.78 17.40 0.88
C THR A 9 0.44 16.99 1.43
N LEU A 10 -0.50 16.70 0.53
CA LEU A 10 -1.82 16.17 0.86
C LEU A 10 -1.82 14.69 0.51
N ALA A 11 -1.92 13.84 1.53
CA ALA A 11 -2.01 12.40 1.38
C ALA A 11 -3.48 11.94 1.51
N ARG A 12 -3.92 11.14 0.55
CA ARG A 12 -5.27 10.57 0.47
C ARG A 12 -5.18 9.05 0.37
N VAL A 13 -6.08 8.36 1.08
CA VAL A 13 -6.16 6.91 1.08
C VAL A 13 -7.58 6.49 0.72
N TYR A 14 -7.70 5.69 -0.33
CA TYR A 14 -8.96 5.13 -0.79
C TYR A 14 -8.98 3.63 -0.52
N ARG A 15 -10.18 3.09 -0.28
CA ARG A 15 -10.39 1.65 0.00
C ARG A 15 -10.92 0.89 -1.21
N SER A 16 -11.35 1.62 -2.24
CA SER A 16 -11.72 1.06 -3.53
C SER A 16 -11.12 1.92 -4.63
N LEU A 17 -10.69 1.27 -5.70
CA LEU A 17 -10.25 1.95 -6.92
C LEU A 17 -11.40 2.77 -7.54
N ARG A 18 -12.66 2.35 -7.32
CA ARG A 18 -13.87 3.01 -7.84
C ARG A 18 -14.10 4.41 -7.28
N ASP A 19 -13.49 4.72 -6.14
CA ASP A 19 -13.56 6.04 -5.52
C ASP A 19 -12.58 7.04 -6.16
N ILE A 20 -11.78 6.59 -7.14
CA ILE A 20 -10.72 7.36 -7.78
C ILE A 20 -11.02 7.53 -9.26
N CYS A 21 -10.90 8.76 -9.77
CA CYS A 21 -10.95 9.01 -11.21
C CYS A 21 -9.78 8.28 -11.92
N PRO A 22 -10.03 7.45 -12.94
CA PRO A 22 -8.97 6.68 -13.63
C PRO A 22 -7.81 7.54 -14.14
N ASP A 23 -8.14 8.69 -14.74
CA ASP A 23 -7.14 9.64 -15.27
C ASP A 23 -6.26 10.24 -14.16
N SER A 24 -6.84 10.45 -12.97
CA SER A 24 -6.09 10.91 -11.81
C SER A 24 -5.20 9.82 -11.24
N TRP A 25 -5.66 8.56 -11.25
CA TRP A 25 -4.87 7.44 -10.77
C TRP A 25 -3.66 7.18 -11.66
N ASN A 26 -3.81 7.15 -12.99
CA ASN A 26 -2.77 6.70 -13.91
C ASN A 26 -1.52 7.60 -14.01
N LEU A 27 -1.44 8.68 -13.21
CA LEU A 27 -0.29 9.56 -12.99
C LEU A 27 0.48 9.91 -14.30
N PRO A 28 -0.03 10.88 -15.07
CA PRO A 28 0.58 11.27 -16.34
C PRO A 28 2.03 11.75 -16.15
N GLY A 29 2.96 11.19 -16.92
CA GLY A 29 4.39 11.50 -16.83
C GLY A 29 5.18 10.75 -15.75
N GLY A 30 4.64 9.64 -15.23
CA GLY A 30 5.37 8.76 -14.31
C GLY A 30 6.68 8.22 -14.92
N ARG A 31 7.74 8.17 -14.10
CA ARG A 31 9.09 7.76 -14.54
C ARG A 31 9.26 6.26 -14.82
N MET A 32 8.32 5.43 -14.36
CA MET A 32 8.41 3.98 -14.49
C MET A 32 7.11 3.36 -14.99
N PRO A 33 7.18 2.38 -15.92
CA PRO A 33 6.05 1.52 -16.23
C PRO A 33 5.72 0.72 -14.97
N THR A 34 4.67 1.13 -14.28
CA THR A 34 4.13 0.41 -13.13
C THR A 34 2.93 -0.39 -13.58
N GLY A 35 2.80 -1.64 -13.13
CA GLY A 35 1.57 -2.44 -13.21
C GLY A 35 0.45 -1.93 -12.30
N LEU A 36 0.56 -0.68 -11.82
CA LEU A 36 -0.46 0.06 -11.10
C LEU A 36 -1.51 0.69 -12.04
N GLY A 37 -1.63 0.23 -13.29
CA GLY A 37 -2.66 0.75 -14.19
C GLY A 37 -4.05 0.55 -13.61
N TYR A 38 -4.92 1.55 -13.74
CA TYR A 38 -6.30 1.46 -13.25
C TYR A 38 -7.00 0.19 -13.78
N ASP A 39 -6.88 -0.05 -15.08
CA ASP A 39 -7.51 -1.19 -15.76
C ASP A 39 -6.93 -2.54 -15.37
N PHE A 40 -5.72 -2.57 -14.81
CA PHE A 40 -5.13 -3.79 -14.25
C PHE A 40 -5.60 -4.04 -12.83
N LEU A 41 -5.60 -3.01 -11.98
CA LEU A 41 -5.94 -3.14 -10.56
C LEU A 41 -7.44 -3.38 -10.34
N ARG A 42 -8.30 -2.81 -11.18
CA ARG A 42 -9.75 -2.93 -11.02
C ARG A 42 -10.26 -4.38 -11.10
N PRO A 43 -9.91 -5.19 -12.12
CA PRO A 43 -10.28 -6.60 -12.13
C PRO A 43 -9.73 -7.39 -10.94
N VAL A 44 -8.53 -7.04 -10.44
CA VAL A 44 -7.94 -7.68 -9.26
C VAL A 44 -8.77 -7.38 -8.01
N GLU A 45 -9.14 -6.12 -7.77
CA GLU A 45 -10.04 -5.74 -6.68
C GLU A 45 -11.41 -6.41 -6.82
N ASP A 46 -12.01 -6.36 -8.00
CA ASP A 46 -13.33 -6.93 -8.29
C ASP A 46 -13.36 -8.46 -8.10
N SER A 47 -12.22 -9.14 -8.28
CA SER A 47 -12.12 -10.60 -8.09
C SER A 47 -12.27 -11.04 -6.63
N GLY A 48 -12.00 -10.15 -5.66
CA GLY A 48 -11.99 -10.49 -4.24
C GLY A 48 -10.98 -11.58 -3.86
N ILE A 49 -9.96 -11.80 -4.68
CA ILE A 49 -8.98 -12.87 -4.49
C ILE A 49 -8.35 -12.78 -3.09
N ASN A 50 -8.28 -13.91 -2.39
CA ASN A 50 -7.69 -14.05 -1.05
C ASN A 50 -8.25 -13.08 0.03
N ASP A 51 -9.46 -12.54 -0.15
CA ASP A 51 -10.08 -11.54 0.73
C ASP A 51 -9.14 -10.34 1.03
N LEU A 52 -8.35 -9.94 0.03
CA LEU A 52 -7.43 -8.82 0.17
C LEU A 52 -8.20 -7.54 0.43
N LYS A 53 -7.76 -6.79 1.46
CA LYS A 53 -8.27 -5.44 1.72
C LYS A 53 -7.35 -4.44 1.05
N HIS A 54 -7.83 -3.81 -0.01
CA HIS A 54 -7.07 -2.87 -0.82
C HIS A 54 -7.02 -1.47 -0.19
N TYR A 55 -5.87 -0.82 -0.35
CA TYR A 55 -5.65 0.57 0.04
C TYR A 55 -4.84 1.27 -1.04
N TYR A 56 -5.42 2.32 -1.63
CA TYR A 56 -4.78 3.11 -2.67
C TYR A 56 -4.36 4.45 -2.11
N PHE A 57 -3.06 4.68 -2.08
CA PHE A 57 -2.48 5.93 -1.61
C PHE A 57 -2.24 6.84 -2.79
N MET A 58 -2.62 8.10 -2.63
CA MET A 58 -2.27 9.18 -3.52
C MET A 58 -1.70 10.33 -2.70
N ALA A 59 -0.59 10.88 -3.15
CA ALA A 59 0.02 12.06 -2.58
C ALA A 59 0.06 13.14 -3.65
N ASP A 60 -0.40 14.34 -3.29
CA ASP A 60 -0.34 15.53 -4.11
C ASP A 60 0.43 16.63 -3.36
N LEU A 61 1.07 17.52 -4.12
CA LEU A 61 1.57 18.79 -3.60
C LEU A 61 0.39 19.71 -3.27
N ALA A 62 0.62 20.70 -2.40
CA ALA A 62 -0.40 21.67 -1.99
C ALA A 62 -1.00 22.47 -3.17
N ASP A 63 -0.29 22.59 -4.28
CA ASP A 63 -0.75 23.21 -5.52
C ASP A 63 -1.63 22.27 -6.37
N GLY A 64 -1.97 21.08 -5.86
CA GLY A 64 -2.81 20.08 -6.51
C GLY A 64 -2.07 19.22 -7.52
N GLN A 65 -0.75 19.37 -7.69
CA GLN A 65 0.00 18.52 -8.61
C GLN A 65 0.28 17.14 -8.01
N PRO A 66 0.07 16.04 -8.76
CA PRO A 66 0.30 14.70 -8.24
C PRO A 66 1.79 14.47 -7.96
N LEU A 67 2.11 13.99 -6.76
CA LEU A 67 3.47 13.67 -6.31
C LEU A 67 3.76 12.18 -6.49
N GLY A 68 2.80 11.32 -6.13
CA GLY A 68 2.97 9.88 -6.23
C GLY A 68 1.77 9.08 -5.79
N ARG A 69 1.86 7.77 -5.98
CA ARG A 69 0.81 6.80 -5.64
C ARG A 69 1.38 5.45 -5.26
N ALA A 70 0.66 4.73 -4.40
CA ALA A 70 1.02 3.36 -4.04
C ALA A 70 -0.21 2.47 -3.89
N ASN A 71 -0.07 1.21 -4.27
CA ASN A 71 -1.05 0.17 -3.96
C ASN A 71 -0.58 -0.65 -2.76
N LEU A 72 -1.42 -0.73 -1.74
CA LEU A 72 -1.21 -1.59 -0.59
C LEU A 72 -2.38 -2.58 -0.48
N TYR A 73 -2.11 -3.76 0.04
CA TYR A 73 -3.14 -4.71 0.43
C TYR A 73 -2.86 -5.26 1.82
N SER A 74 -3.94 -5.51 2.56
CA SER A 74 -3.87 -6.23 3.81
C SER A 74 -4.41 -7.64 3.64
N VAL A 75 -3.66 -8.61 4.17
CA VAL A 75 -4.01 -10.02 4.17
C VAL A 75 -3.94 -10.56 5.59
N CYS A 76 -4.93 -11.37 5.97
CA CYS A 76 -4.85 -12.17 7.18
C CYS A 76 -4.24 -13.51 6.83
N PHE A 77 -3.09 -13.83 7.42
CA PHE A 77 -2.37 -15.06 7.16
C PHE A 77 -2.26 -15.89 8.45
N ASP A 78 -2.66 -17.15 8.35
CA ASP A 78 -2.55 -18.11 9.44
C ASP A 78 -1.25 -18.89 9.31
N LEU A 79 -0.19 -18.45 10.00
CA LEU A 79 1.12 -19.11 9.97
C LEU A 79 1.04 -20.56 10.43
N ALA A 80 0.07 -20.91 11.28
CA ALA A 80 -0.13 -22.30 11.70
C ALA A 80 -0.36 -23.22 10.49
N THR A 81 -0.94 -22.72 9.39
CA THR A 81 -1.16 -23.49 8.15
C THR A 81 0.10 -23.92 7.42
N THR A 82 1.18 -23.16 7.60
CA THR A 82 2.46 -23.42 6.95
C THR A 82 3.38 -24.34 7.75
N ASP A 83 3.09 -24.53 9.04
CA ASP A 83 3.90 -25.39 9.91
C ASP A 83 3.59 -26.88 9.64
N ARG A 84 4.62 -27.62 9.21
CA ARG A 84 4.54 -29.06 8.91
C ARG A 84 4.53 -29.95 10.15
N LYS A 85 5.01 -29.46 11.29
CA LYS A 85 5.03 -30.19 12.57
C LYS A 85 3.67 -30.08 13.28
N LEU A 86 2.93 -29.01 13.02
CA LEU A 86 1.64 -28.75 13.63
C LEU A 86 0.51 -29.43 12.84
N THR A 87 0.14 -30.65 13.24
CA THR A 87 -0.91 -31.42 12.55
C THR A 87 -2.28 -30.72 12.63
N PRO A 88 -3.21 -30.99 11.70
CA PRO A 88 -4.55 -30.38 11.70
C PRO A 88 -5.32 -30.58 13.01
N ALA A 89 -5.17 -31.74 13.66
CA ALA A 89 -5.82 -32.05 14.94
C ALA A 89 -5.30 -31.17 16.08
N TRP A 90 -3.97 -31.00 16.17
CA TRP A 90 -3.36 -30.07 17.13
C TRP A 90 -3.76 -28.63 16.86
N ARG A 91 -3.74 -28.21 15.58
CA ARG A 91 -4.17 -26.86 15.20
C ARG A 91 -5.60 -26.56 15.62
N THR A 92 -6.52 -27.48 15.34
CA THR A 92 -7.95 -27.34 15.68
C THR A 92 -8.14 -27.27 17.19
N THR A 93 -7.41 -28.11 17.93
CA THR A 93 -7.44 -28.11 19.40
C THR A 93 -6.95 -26.77 19.94
N ILE A 94 -5.77 -26.31 19.53
CA ILE A 94 -5.20 -25.03 19.98
C ILE A 94 -6.13 -23.86 19.63
N LYS A 95 -6.66 -23.82 18.40
CA LYS A 95 -7.56 -22.74 17.96
C LYS A 95 -8.90 -22.74 18.66
N ARG A 96 -9.36 -23.87 19.22
CA ARG A 96 -10.55 -23.90 20.07
C ARG A 96 -10.37 -23.09 21.36
N TRP A 97 -9.17 -23.11 21.93
CA TRP A 97 -8.82 -22.34 23.14
C TRP A 97 -8.32 -20.93 22.81
N PHE A 98 -7.61 -20.78 21.69
CA PHE A 98 -6.99 -19.54 21.26
C PHE A 98 -7.29 -19.27 19.76
N PRO A 99 -8.46 -18.70 19.42
CA PRO A 99 -8.87 -18.53 18.03
C PRO A 99 -7.89 -17.74 17.15
N GLY A 100 -7.18 -16.78 17.74
CA GLY A 100 -6.15 -15.98 17.06
C GLY A 100 -4.75 -16.61 17.00
N PHE A 101 -4.56 -17.84 17.47
CA PHE A 101 -3.25 -18.50 17.49
C PHE A 101 -2.63 -18.48 16.09
N MET A 102 -1.44 -17.87 16.00
CA MET A 102 -0.64 -17.71 14.77
C MET A 102 -1.36 -17.01 13.60
N THR A 103 -2.44 -16.27 13.88
CA THR A 103 -3.13 -15.49 12.87
C THR A 103 -2.60 -14.06 12.89
N PHE A 104 -1.95 -13.64 11.80
CA PHE A 104 -1.34 -12.33 11.66
C PHE A 104 -1.99 -11.55 10.53
N ARG A 105 -2.06 -10.23 10.70
CA ARG A 105 -2.45 -9.33 9.62
C ARG A 105 -1.20 -8.67 9.07
N PHE A 106 -0.93 -8.93 7.80
CA PHE A 106 0.13 -8.27 7.06
C PHE A 106 -0.46 -7.09 6.28
N LEU A 107 0.36 -6.05 6.13
CA LEU A 107 0.12 -4.96 5.21
C LEU A 107 1.31 -4.95 4.25
N GLU A 108 1.03 -5.13 2.97
CA GLU A 108 2.05 -5.22 1.95
C GLU A 108 1.86 -4.08 0.95
N CYS A 109 2.95 -3.40 0.60
CA CYS A 109 3.00 -2.44 -0.49
C CYS A 109 3.49 -3.20 -1.73
N GLY A 110 2.57 -3.62 -2.58
CA GLY A 110 2.83 -4.64 -3.58
C GLY A 110 1.74 -4.73 -4.64
N LEU A 111 2.02 -5.49 -5.69
CA LEU A 111 0.99 -6.15 -6.48
C LEU A 111 0.97 -7.62 -6.06
N LEU A 112 -0.20 -8.22 -5.94
CA LEU A 112 -0.34 -9.63 -5.58
C LEU A 112 0.51 -10.55 -6.47
N THR A 113 0.71 -10.18 -7.74
CA THR A 113 1.49 -10.93 -8.72
C THR A 113 2.97 -10.53 -8.78
N MET A 114 3.41 -9.53 -8.00
CA MET A 114 4.79 -8.99 -7.96
C MET A 114 5.40 -8.59 -9.32
N VAL A 115 4.61 -8.46 -10.40
CA VAL A 115 5.17 -8.23 -11.75
C VAL A 115 5.67 -6.79 -11.98
N SER A 116 5.55 -5.88 -11.00
CA SER A 116 6.06 -4.51 -11.17
C SER A 116 6.18 -3.73 -9.87
N ASN A 117 6.67 -2.49 -9.99
CA ASN A 117 6.87 -1.58 -8.87
C ASN A 117 5.52 -1.09 -8.29
N PRO A 118 5.24 -1.29 -6.99
CA PRO A 118 3.97 -0.94 -6.37
C PRO A 118 3.86 0.53 -5.93
N LEU A 119 4.93 1.30 -6.15
CA LEU A 119 5.02 2.73 -5.89
C LEU A 119 5.40 3.46 -7.18
N ALA A 120 4.66 4.52 -7.51
CA ALA A 120 5.01 5.43 -8.59
C ALA A 120 5.19 6.85 -8.02
N LEU A 121 6.30 7.49 -8.40
CA LEU A 121 6.58 8.89 -8.09
C LEU A 121 6.62 9.70 -9.39
N ARG A 122 6.16 10.95 -9.33
CA ARG A 122 6.32 11.89 -10.43
C ARG A 122 7.79 12.32 -10.54
N SER A 123 8.24 12.54 -11.77
CA SER A 123 9.58 13.06 -12.06
C SER A 123 9.73 14.51 -11.59
N THR A 124 10.47 14.76 -10.50
CA THR A 124 11.04 16.08 -10.18
C THR A 124 12.57 16.08 -10.30
N PRO A 125 13.21 17.23 -10.63
CA PRO A 125 14.64 17.28 -10.99
C PRO A 125 15.62 17.13 -9.82
N THR A 126 15.17 17.29 -8.57
CA THR A 126 16.02 17.35 -7.37
C THR A 126 15.50 16.40 -6.30
N TRP A 127 16.29 15.38 -5.96
CA TRP A 127 15.88 14.30 -5.05
C TRP A 127 16.23 14.59 -3.59
N SER A 128 15.22 14.47 -2.72
CA SER A 128 15.35 14.14 -1.29
C SER A 128 14.31 13.04 -1.00
N GLY A 129 14.69 11.99 -0.28
CA GLY A 129 13.86 10.79 -0.09
C GLY A 129 12.57 11.05 0.70
N TYR A 130 11.48 10.39 0.30
CA TYR A 130 10.19 10.42 1.02
C TYR A 130 10.00 9.11 1.79
N CYS A 131 9.66 9.19 3.08
CA CYS A 131 9.26 8.03 3.89
C CYS A 131 7.75 8.10 4.20
N LEU A 132 7.08 6.96 4.03
CA LEU A 132 5.73 6.73 4.56
C LEU A 132 5.87 6.28 6.02
N CYS A 133 5.48 7.12 6.97
CA CYS A 133 5.51 6.78 8.38
C CYS A 133 4.09 6.54 8.91
N TRP A 134 3.90 5.43 9.65
CA TRP A 134 2.70 5.20 10.44
C TRP A 134 2.92 5.79 11.84
N PRO A 135 2.22 6.86 12.27
CA PRO A 135 2.30 7.32 13.65
C PRO A 135 1.50 6.37 14.55
N ALA A 136 2.11 5.86 15.63
CA ALA A 136 1.51 4.88 16.53
C ALA A 136 0.25 5.37 17.29
N ARG A 137 -0.20 6.61 17.09
CA ARG A 137 -1.45 7.15 17.65
C ARG A 137 -2.14 8.04 16.60
N TRP A 138 -3.41 7.74 16.36
CA TRP A 138 -4.40 8.38 15.48
C TRP A 138 -4.57 7.84 14.05
N THR A 139 -5.83 7.89 13.61
CA THR A 139 -6.48 7.28 12.43
C THR A 139 -6.02 7.80 11.06
N SER A 140 -4.89 8.49 10.96
CA SER A 140 -4.41 9.13 9.73
C SER A 140 -2.92 8.94 9.51
N TRP A 141 -2.54 8.63 8.28
CA TRP A 141 -1.16 8.51 7.82
C TRP A 141 -0.50 9.87 7.64
N ARG A 142 0.80 9.95 7.91
CA ARG A 142 1.61 11.16 7.67
C ARG A 142 2.86 10.76 6.89
N MET A 143 3.02 11.29 5.68
CA MET A 143 4.30 11.23 4.98
C MET A 143 5.27 12.18 5.66
N THR A 144 6.48 11.70 5.96
CA THR A 144 7.57 12.52 6.52
C THR A 144 8.81 12.29 5.67
N THR A 145 9.44 13.36 5.24
CA THR A 145 10.73 13.33 4.55
C THR A 145 11.84 13.03 5.56
N GLY A 146 12.75 12.13 5.21
CA GLY A 146 13.85 11.72 6.07
C GLY A 146 15.12 11.57 5.25
N ARG A 147 16.21 12.21 5.68
CA ARG A 147 17.55 11.96 5.13
C ARG A 147 18.03 10.61 5.65
N ILE A 148 18.20 9.66 4.74
CA ILE A 148 18.98 8.45 5.01
C ILE A 148 20.45 8.89 4.92
N SER A 149 21.13 8.91 6.05
CA SER A 149 22.59 9.09 6.17
C SER A 149 23.32 7.79 5.86
#